data_AF-A0A8J2SHV8-F1
#
_entry.id   AF-A0A8J2SHV8-F1
#
_cell.length_a   1.000
_cell.length_b   1.000
_cell.length_c   1.000
_cell.angle_alpha   90.00
_cell.angle_beta   90.00
_cell.angle_gamma   90.00
#
_symmetry.space_group_name_H-M   'P 1'
#
loop_
_entity.id
_entity.type
_entity.pdbx_description
1 polymer ?
#
loop_
_entity_poly.entity_id
_entity_poly.type
_entity_poly.pdbx_seq_one_letter_code
_entity_poly.pdbx_strand_id
1 'polypeptide(L)'
;MGARALKPLNSRSARLRGRQRSRELDLTISTPPRPLRCHRCRRSPHGSPTACSLTQPTRRRGAKNKAMVVRIRLARFGRKHRPFYRIVVADARSPRDGRHLERVGTYDPLPGKDGIKEVRLRADRIRYWMACGAQPTSKVAWLLGKAGILPEQPRPEPVTRAFSSRRRLVPLVGAVGVFR
;
A
#
# COMPACT_ATOMS: atom_id res chain seq x y z
N MET A 1 55.31 -14.63 18.99
CA MET A 1 55.51 -13.19 19.20
C MET A 1 55.65 -12.53 17.84
N GLY A 2 54.65 -11.75 17.42
CA GLY A 2 54.65 -11.10 16.10
C GLY A 2 53.70 -9.92 16.11
N ALA A 3 54.18 -8.78 16.61
CA ALA A 3 53.45 -7.53 16.63
C ALA A 3 53.46 -6.92 15.22
N ARG A 4 52.28 -6.63 14.65
CA ARG A 4 52.15 -5.71 13.50
C ARG A 4 51.27 -4.53 13.90
N ALA A 5 51.88 -3.36 13.77
CA ALA A 5 51.42 -2.07 14.23
C ALA A 5 50.18 -1.55 13.48
N LEU A 6 49.36 -0.83 14.24
CA LEU A 6 48.22 -0.03 13.81
C LEU A 6 48.66 1.15 12.93
N LYS A 7 47.86 1.51 11.91
CA LYS A 7 48.02 2.77 11.17
C LYS A 7 47.01 3.83 11.67
N PRO A 8 47.42 5.11 11.73
CA PRO A 8 46.69 6.15 12.46
C PRO A 8 45.59 6.88 11.67
N LEU A 9 44.80 7.61 12.47
CA LEU A 9 43.68 8.49 12.20
C LEU A 9 43.92 9.54 11.10
N ASN A 10 42.93 9.73 10.21
CA ASN A 10 42.87 10.87 9.31
C ASN A 10 41.98 11.97 9.91
N SER A 11 42.63 12.95 10.54
CA SER A 11 42.05 14.24 10.90
C SER A 11 42.89 15.34 10.27
N ARG A 12 42.37 15.97 9.21
CA ARG A 12 42.90 17.25 8.71
C ARG A 12 41.79 18.29 8.63
N SER A 13 41.82 19.17 9.62
CA SER A 13 41.19 20.47 9.66
C SER A 13 41.90 21.46 8.73
N ALA A 14 41.17 22.42 8.17
CA ALA A 14 41.50 23.86 8.07
C ALA A 14 40.51 24.53 7.09
N ARG A 15 39.64 25.43 7.58
CA ARG A 15 39.70 26.90 7.43
C ARG A 15 39.89 27.33 5.96
N LEU A 16 39.01 28.16 5.40
CA LEU A 16 39.08 29.61 5.61
C LEU A 16 37.74 30.33 5.36
N ARG A 17 37.63 31.44 6.08
CA ARG A 17 36.55 32.44 6.12
C ARG A 17 36.49 33.24 4.81
N GLY A 18 35.29 33.61 4.38
CA GLY A 18 35.11 34.44 3.18
C GLY A 18 33.78 35.20 3.12
N ARG A 19 33.71 36.27 3.92
CA ARG A 19 32.94 37.51 3.70
C ARG A 19 31.44 37.43 3.39
N GLN A 20 30.68 37.88 4.40
CA GLN A 20 29.43 38.59 4.25
C GLN A 20 29.53 39.73 3.23
N ARG A 21 28.57 39.80 2.31
CA ARG A 21 28.09 41.05 1.72
C ARG A 21 26.58 41.09 1.86
N SER A 22 26.15 41.75 2.93
CA SER A 22 24.85 42.39 2.99
C SER A 22 24.84 43.52 1.96
N ARG A 23 23.87 43.50 1.05
CA ARG A 23 23.26 44.70 0.48
C ARG A 23 21.78 44.38 0.26
N GLU A 24 20.96 44.98 1.13
CA GLU A 24 19.64 45.56 0.87
C GLU A 24 19.48 46.08 -0.56
N LEU A 25 18.31 46.26 -1.16
CA LEU A 25 16.88 46.04 -0.91
C LEU A 25 16.21 46.25 -2.30
N ASP A 26 14.89 46.13 -2.36
CA ASP A 26 13.95 46.61 -3.40
C ASP A 26 13.16 45.42 -3.97
N LEU A 27 12.06 45.01 -3.33
CA LEU A 27 10.72 45.60 -3.42
C LEU A 27 10.28 45.87 -4.87
N THR A 28 9.06 45.42 -5.14
CA THR A 28 8.23 45.62 -6.35
C THR A 28 8.65 44.86 -7.62
N ILE A 29 7.92 43.78 -7.93
CA ILE A 29 6.87 43.80 -8.97
C ILE A 29 5.97 42.56 -8.76
N SER A 30 4.74 42.87 -8.37
CA SER A 30 3.53 42.09 -8.57
C SER A 30 3.32 41.73 -10.05
N THR A 31 3.32 40.44 -10.42
CA THR A 31 2.26 39.85 -11.27
C THR A 31 2.44 38.33 -11.45
N PRO A 32 1.39 37.51 -11.23
CA PRO A 32 1.40 36.10 -11.64
C PRO A 32 1.30 35.99 -13.18
N PRO A 33 1.87 34.93 -13.79
CA PRO A 33 1.68 34.68 -15.22
C PRO A 33 0.20 34.44 -15.53
N ARG A 34 -0.35 35.23 -16.45
CA ARG A 34 -1.69 35.04 -17.01
C ARG A 34 -1.78 33.64 -17.63
N PRO A 35 -2.87 32.87 -17.41
CA PRO A 35 -3.07 31.64 -18.14
C PRO A 35 -3.24 31.95 -19.63
N LEU A 36 -2.56 31.19 -20.48
CA LEU A 36 -2.75 31.23 -21.92
C LEU A 36 -4.21 30.88 -22.23
N ARG A 37 -4.97 31.92 -22.57
CA ARG A 37 -6.33 31.82 -23.09
C ARG A 37 -6.25 31.08 -24.43
N CYS A 38 -7.01 30.00 -24.59
CA CYS A 38 -7.04 29.25 -25.83
C CYS A 38 -7.61 30.13 -26.95
N HIS A 39 -6.80 30.46 -27.96
CA HIS A 39 -7.26 31.11 -29.19
C HIS A 39 -7.88 30.10 -30.16
N ARG A 40 -8.81 29.27 -29.68
CA ARG A 40 -9.62 28.42 -30.55
C ARG A 40 -11.10 28.46 -30.22
N CYS A 41 -11.63 29.68 -30.15
CA CYS A 41 -13.04 29.94 -30.44
C CYS A 41 -13.11 30.96 -31.58
N ARG A 42 -12.81 30.50 -32.80
CA ARG A 42 -13.32 31.16 -34.00
C ARG A 42 -14.83 30.93 -34.02
N ARG A 43 -15.56 32.02 -34.20
CA ARG A 43 -17.01 32.10 -34.34
C ARG A 43 -17.50 31.04 -35.33
N SER A 44 -18.38 30.15 -34.90
CA SER A 44 -19.35 29.54 -35.81
C SER A 44 -20.56 30.46 -35.90
N PRO A 45 -20.83 31.08 -37.06
CA PRO A 45 -22.18 31.52 -37.37
C PRO A 45 -22.96 30.30 -37.85
N HIS A 46 -24.21 30.16 -37.40
CA HIS A 46 -25.19 29.12 -37.74
C HIS A 46 -25.12 27.81 -36.92
N GLY A 47 -26.16 27.60 -36.09
CA GLY A 47 -26.68 26.25 -35.80
C GLY A 47 -26.81 25.82 -34.34
N SER A 48 -27.96 26.16 -33.73
CA SER A 48 -28.65 25.47 -32.60
C SER A 48 -28.05 25.48 -31.17
N PRO A 49 -28.83 25.91 -30.15
CA PRO A 49 -28.53 25.70 -28.74
C PRO A 49 -29.24 24.43 -28.27
N THR A 50 -28.65 23.26 -28.47
CA THR A 50 -29.13 22.03 -27.82
C THR A 50 -28.08 21.59 -26.82
N ALA A 51 -28.36 21.94 -25.57
CA ALA A 51 -27.72 21.50 -24.34
C ALA A 51 -26.68 20.38 -24.52
N CYS A 52 -25.40 20.76 -24.56
CA CYS A 52 -24.33 19.83 -24.26
C CYS A 52 -24.55 19.37 -22.83
N SER A 53 -25.11 18.16 -22.75
CA SER A 53 -25.28 17.37 -21.55
C SER A 53 -24.08 17.56 -20.65
N LEU A 54 -24.38 18.07 -19.45
CA LEU A 54 -23.59 17.98 -18.24
C LEU A 54 -22.67 16.76 -18.32
N THR A 55 -21.45 16.97 -18.81
CA THR A 55 -20.39 15.98 -18.70
C THR A 55 -20.00 16.11 -17.24
N GLN A 56 -20.78 15.42 -16.41
CA GLN A 56 -20.57 15.37 -14.98
C GLN A 56 -19.08 15.07 -14.79
N PRO A 57 -18.32 15.91 -14.06
CA PRO A 57 -16.98 15.53 -13.68
C PRO A 57 -17.13 14.20 -12.96
N THR A 58 -16.63 13.13 -13.57
CA THR A 58 -16.83 11.77 -13.09
C THR A 58 -16.59 11.77 -11.59
N ARG A 59 -17.65 11.41 -10.84
CA ARG A 59 -17.69 11.36 -9.38
C ARG A 59 -16.29 11.04 -8.83
N ARG A 60 -15.62 12.03 -8.22
CA ARG A 60 -14.48 11.81 -7.34
C ARG A 60 -15.00 10.91 -6.21
N ARG A 61 -14.96 9.60 -6.43
CA ARG A 61 -15.47 8.59 -5.51
C ARG A 61 -14.73 8.80 -4.19
N GLY A 62 -15.52 9.09 -3.16
CA GLY A 62 -15.05 9.54 -1.86
C GLY A 62 -13.87 8.73 -1.37
N ALA A 63 -12.76 9.43 -1.16
CA ALA A 63 -11.69 8.97 -0.29
C ALA A 63 -12.31 8.89 1.11
N LYS A 64 -12.89 7.73 1.45
CA LYS A 64 -13.38 7.43 2.79
C LYS A 64 -12.23 7.72 3.75
N ASN A 65 -12.40 8.68 4.64
CA ASN A 65 -11.46 8.97 5.72
C ASN A 65 -11.47 7.79 6.71
N LYS A 66 -10.84 6.68 6.33
CA LYS A 66 -10.44 5.61 7.25
C LYS A 66 -9.39 6.19 8.17
N ALA A 67 -9.52 6.08 9.50
CA ALA A 67 -8.49 6.50 10.44
C ALA A 67 -7.07 6.13 9.97
N MET A 68 -6.09 7.00 10.21
CA MET A 68 -4.69 6.85 9.82
C MET A 68 -4.07 5.63 10.53
N VAL A 69 -4.35 4.42 10.05
CA VAL A 69 -3.91 3.15 10.65
C VAL A 69 -2.78 2.58 9.83
N VAL A 70 -1.63 2.37 10.46
CA VAL A 70 -0.49 1.67 9.87
C VAL A 70 -0.75 0.17 9.90
N ARG A 71 -0.56 -0.49 8.75
CA ARG A 71 -0.77 -1.94 8.61
C ARG A 71 0.47 -2.63 8.07
N ILE A 72 0.75 -3.81 8.61
CA ILE A 72 1.74 -4.73 8.05
C ILE A 72 1.03 -5.66 7.08
N ARG A 73 1.29 -5.47 5.79
CA ARG A 73 0.54 -6.12 4.69
C ARG A 73 1.46 -6.68 3.63
N LEU A 74 0.91 -7.59 2.82
CA LEU A 74 1.59 -8.16 1.66
C LEU A 74 1.34 -7.27 0.44
N ALA A 75 2.41 -6.71 -0.11
CA ALA A 75 2.40 -6.07 -1.42
C ALA A 75 2.77 -7.11 -2.49
N ARG A 76 2.04 -7.13 -3.61
CA ARG A 76 2.27 -8.11 -4.67
C ARG A 76 3.25 -7.52 -5.68
N PHE A 77 4.21 -8.35 -6.04
CA PHE A 77 5.19 -8.11 -7.06
C PHE A 77 5.29 -9.37 -7.94
N GLY A 78 6.09 -9.29 -8.99
CA GLY A 78 6.30 -10.39 -9.93
C GLY A 78 5.37 -10.34 -11.14
N ARG A 79 5.43 -11.42 -11.93
CA ARG A 79 4.75 -11.54 -13.22
C ARG A 79 3.44 -12.32 -13.08
N LYS A 80 2.67 -12.39 -14.16
CA LYS A 80 1.54 -13.33 -14.25
C LYS A 80 2.04 -14.75 -13.96
N HIS A 81 1.25 -15.54 -13.21
CA HIS A 81 1.58 -16.92 -12.79
C HIS A 81 2.86 -17.12 -11.95
N ARG A 82 3.59 -16.05 -11.61
CA ARG A 82 4.76 -16.08 -10.72
C ARG A 82 4.65 -14.96 -9.68
N PRO A 83 3.79 -15.14 -8.66
CA PRO A 83 3.60 -14.14 -7.60
C PRO A 83 4.80 -14.11 -6.65
N PHE A 84 5.30 -12.91 -6.38
CA PHE A 84 6.33 -12.61 -5.37
C PHE A 84 5.73 -11.60 -4.39
N TYR A 85 5.84 -11.80 -3.08
CA TYR A 85 5.28 -10.87 -2.11
C TYR A 85 6.36 -10.17 -1.30
N ARG A 86 6.18 -8.87 -1.09
CA ARG A 86 6.98 -8.10 -0.12
C ARG A 86 6.14 -7.82 1.10
N ILE A 87 6.71 -8.03 2.27
CA ILE A 87 6.09 -7.66 3.54
C ILE A 87 6.46 -6.20 3.79
N VAL A 88 5.45 -5.33 3.74
CA VAL A 88 5.61 -3.88 3.83
C VAL A 88 4.76 -3.31 4.94
N VAL A 89 5.28 -2.26 5.55
CA VAL A 89 4.55 -1.42 6.50
C VAL A 89 4.04 -0.22 5.73
N ALA A 90 2.73 -0.03 5.69
CA ALA A 90 2.10 1.04 4.93
C ALA A 90 0.83 1.51 5.61
N ASP A 91 0.43 2.75 5.31
CA ASP A 91 -0.87 3.27 5.72
C ASP A 91 -1.99 2.45 5.06
N ALA A 92 -3.06 2.16 5.79
CA ALA A 92 -4.24 1.45 5.31
C ALA A 92 -4.86 2.08 4.06
N ARG A 93 -4.76 3.41 3.87
CA ARG A 93 -5.34 4.13 2.72
C ARG A 93 -4.53 3.96 1.44
N SER A 94 -3.23 3.71 1.56
CA SER A 94 -2.34 3.62 0.41
C SER A 94 -2.70 2.42 -0.48
N PRO A 95 -2.56 2.52 -1.82
CA PRO A 95 -2.83 1.41 -2.73
C PRO A 95 -1.88 0.24 -2.44
N ARG A 96 -2.32 -1.00 -2.71
CA ARG A 96 -1.59 -2.23 -2.32
C ARG A 96 -0.10 -2.20 -2.66
N ASP A 97 0.20 -1.81 -3.89
CA ASP A 97 1.54 -1.83 -4.47
C ASP A 97 2.14 -0.41 -4.58
N GLY A 98 1.61 0.57 -3.83
CA GLY A 98 2.06 1.97 -3.86
C GLY A 98 3.13 2.32 -2.83
N ARG A 99 3.12 3.61 -2.43
CA ARG A 99 4.04 4.16 -1.42
C ARG A 99 3.86 3.43 -0.08
N HIS A 100 4.96 2.94 0.44
CA HIS A 100 5.06 2.29 1.75
C HIS A 100 6.10 3.02 2.60
N LEU A 101 6.06 2.80 3.92
CA LEU A 101 7.00 3.40 4.87
C LEU A 101 8.32 2.63 4.85
N GLU A 102 8.24 1.30 5.02
CA GLU A 102 9.41 0.43 5.12
C GLU A 102 9.11 -0.98 4.56
N ARG A 103 10.13 -1.60 3.95
CA ARG A 103 10.10 -3.01 3.56
C ARG A 103 10.77 -3.85 4.65
N VAL A 104 9.99 -4.75 5.24
CA VAL A 104 10.39 -5.51 6.42
C VAL A 104 10.73 -6.97 6.08
N GLY A 105 10.27 -7.47 4.93
CA GLY A 105 10.58 -8.82 4.50
C GLY A 105 10.11 -9.17 3.09
N THR A 106 10.31 -10.44 2.74
CA THR A 106 9.86 -11.06 1.48
C THR A 106 9.22 -12.41 1.77
N TYR A 107 8.25 -12.78 0.93
CA TYR A 107 7.52 -14.04 1.03
C TYR A 107 7.29 -14.63 -0.36
N ASP A 108 7.81 -15.84 -0.55
CA ASP A 108 7.66 -16.59 -1.78
C ASP A 108 6.68 -17.75 -1.59
N PRO A 109 5.51 -17.70 -2.25
CA PRO A 109 4.50 -18.75 -2.11
C PRO A 109 4.84 -19.99 -2.93
N LEU A 110 5.67 -19.82 -3.96
CA LEU A 110 6.16 -20.90 -4.80
C LEU A 110 7.38 -21.51 -4.10
N PRO A 111 7.31 -22.78 -3.70
CA PRO A 111 8.46 -23.43 -3.11
C PRO A 111 9.59 -23.56 -4.14
N GLY A 112 10.82 -23.52 -3.64
CA GLY A 112 12.01 -23.88 -4.42
C GLY A 112 12.04 -25.39 -4.73
N LYS A 113 13.19 -25.86 -5.25
CA LYS A 113 13.41 -27.29 -5.53
C LYS A 113 13.23 -28.15 -4.27
N ASP A 114 13.52 -27.57 -3.10
CA ASP A 114 13.49 -28.24 -1.80
C ASP A 114 12.09 -28.32 -1.18
N GLY A 115 11.04 -27.81 -1.85
CA GLY A 115 9.67 -27.83 -1.33
C GLY A 115 9.38 -26.81 -0.21
N ILE A 116 10.40 -26.09 0.26
CA ILE A 116 10.30 -25.10 1.34
C ILE A 116 9.86 -23.74 0.78
N LYS A 117 8.92 -23.09 1.47
CA LYS A 117 8.49 -21.71 1.18
C LYS A 117 9.43 -20.74 1.87
N GLU A 118 10.11 -19.92 1.08
CA GLU A 118 11.08 -18.97 1.62
C GLU A 118 10.38 -17.75 2.21
N VAL A 119 10.73 -17.44 3.47
CA VAL A 119 10.27 -16.24 4.17
C VAL A 119 11.48 -15.56 4.78
N ARG A 120 11.77 -14.33 4.32
CA ARG A 120 12.84 -13.51 4.90
C ARG A 120 12.21 -12.39 5.72
N LEU A 121 12.47 -12.37 7.02
CA LEU A 121 11.87 -11.40 7.96
C LEU A 121 12.97 -10.65 8.73
N ARG A 122 12.81 -9.33 8.87
CA ARG A 122 13.62 -8.52 9.79
C ARG A 122 12.92 -8.40 11.14
N ALA A 123 13.23 -9.29 12.08
CA ALA A 123 12.53 -9.40 13.36
C ALA A 123 12.52 -8.08 14.16
N ASP A 124 13.63 -7.36 14.22
CA ASP A 124 13.78 -6.13 15.02
C ASP A 124 12.82 -5.03 14.56
N ARG A 125 12.72 -4.86 13.24
CA ARG A 125 11.83 -3.85 12.65
C ARG A 125 10.37 -4.21 12.81
N ILE A 126 10.02 -5.50 12.74
CA ILE A 126 8.65 -5.96 13.00
C ILE A 126 8.25 -5.62 14.43
N ARG A 127 9.10 -5.96 15.41
CA ARG A 127 8.87 -5.66 16.83
C ARG A 127 8.68 -4.17 17.08
N TYR A 128 9.53 -3.33 16.48
CA TYR A 128 9.37 -1.87 16.54
C TYR A 128 8.00 -1.41 16.03
N TRP A 129 7.61 -1.84 14.83
CA TRP A 129 6.35 -1.39 14.24
C TRP A 129 5.13 -1.93 15.00
N MET A 130 5.21 -3.11 15.60
CA MET A 130 4.18 -3.62 16.49
C MET A 130 4.05 -2.79 17.76
N ALA A 131 5.18 -2.36 18.35
CA ALA A 131 5.18 -1.45 19.50
C ALA A 131 4.55 -0.09 19.15
N CYS A 132 4.73 0.40 17.92
CA CYS A 132 4.04 1.60 17.42
C CYS A 132 2.55 1.40 17.10
N GLY A 133 1.98 0.21 17.34
CA GLY A 133 0.56 -0.09 17.10
C GLY A 133 0.24 -0.48 15.65
N ALA A 134 1.22 -0.91 14.85
CA ALA A 134 0.95 -1.39 13.50
C ALA A 134 0.18 -2.71 13.54
N GLN A 135 -0.96 -2.77 12.83
CA GLN A 135 -1.80 -3.97 12.81
C GLN A 135 -1.39 -4.91 11.66
N PRO A 136 -0.97 -6.15 11.93
CA PRO A 136 -0.71 -7.12 10.89
C PRO A 136 -2.00 -7.65 10.26
N THR A 137 -1.94 -7.98 8.97
CA THR A 137 -3.01 -8.72 8.28
C THR A 137 -3.02 -10.20 8.66
N SER A 138 -4.16 -10.91 8.57
CA SER A 138 -4.30 -12.30 9.03
C SER A 138 -3.24 -13.25 8.46
N LYS A 139 -2.89 -13.11 7.17
CA LYS A 139 -1.84 -13.91 6.56
C LYS A 139 -0.44 -13.57 7.07
N VAL A 140 -0.17 -12.30 7.35
CA VAL A 140 1.11 -11.86 7.92
C VAL A 140 1.21 -12.35 9.37
N ALA A 141 0.14 -12.24 10.17
CA ALA A 141 0.10 -12.77 11.53
C ALA A 141 0.42 -14.28 11.56
N TRP A 142 -0.14 -15.06 10.62
CA TRP A 142 0.22 -16.47 10.44
C TRP A 142 1.71 -16.68 10.11
N LEU A 143 2.29 -15.88 9.21
CA LEU A 143 3.73 -15.95 8.90
C LEU A 143 4.62 -15.59 10.09
N LEU A 144 4.19 -14.62 10.90
CA LEU A 144 4.89 -14.21 12.13
C LEU A 144 4.79 -15.26 13.23
N GLY A 145 3.66 -15.97 13.32
CA GLY A 145 3.47 -17.11 14.21
C GLY A 145 4.46 -18.23 13.90
N LYS A 146 4.59 -18.59 12.61
CA LYS A 146 5.59 -19.57 12.15
C LYS A 146 7.04 -19.17 12.42
N ALA A 147 7.31 -17.87 12.52
CA ALA A 147 8.63 -17.33 12.84
C ALA A 147 8.88 -17.21 14.35
N GLY A 148 7.91 -17.54 15.20
CA GLY A 148 8.01 -17.44 16.66
C GLY A 148 7.97 -16.01 17.21
N ILE A 149 7.49 -15.02 16.45
CA ILE A 149 7.40 -13.62 16.90
C ILE A 149 6.06 -13.34 17.59
N LEU A 150 4.98 -13.97 17.12
CA LEU A 150 3.64 -13.92 17.70
C LEU A 150 3.22 -15.32 18.16
N PRO A 151 2.23 -15.43 19.07
CA PRO A 151 1.56 -16.69 19.30
C PRO A 151 0.94 -17.20 17.99
N GLU A 152 1.09 -18.50 17.72
CA GLU A 152 0.60 -19.10 16.49
C GLU A 152 -0.93 -18.96 16.40
N GLN A 153 -1.37 -18.19 15.41
CA GLN A 153 -2.79 -17.98 15.13
C GLN A 153 -3.30 -19.15 14.31
N PRO A 154 -4.57 -19.56 14.40
CA PRO A 154 -5.13 -20.58 13.52
C PRO A 154 -5.03 -20.13 12.05
N ARG A 155 -4.74 -21.08 11.15
CA ARG A 155 -4.65 -20.79 9.72
C ARG A 155 -6.02 -20.28 9.27
N PRO A 156 -6.09 -19.13 8.56
CA PRO A 156 -7.35 -18.73 7.96
C PRO A 156 -7.75 -19.81 6.96
N GLU A 157 -8.84 -20.51 7.25
CA GLU A 157 -9.41 -21.48 6.34
C GLU A 157 -9.72 -20.76 5.03
N PRO A 158 -9.46 -21.40 3.88
CA PRO A 158 -9.99 -20.88 2.64
C PRO A 158 -11.50 -20.82 2.84
N VAL A 159 -12.06 -19.62 2.86
CA VAL A 159 -13.51 -19.45 2.71
C VAL A 159 -13.84 -19.97 1.33
N THR A 160 -14.02 -21.28 1.21
CA THR A 160 -14.86 -21.83 0.16
C THR A 160 -16.15 -21.07 0.39
N ARG A 161 -16.49 -20.19 -0.55
CA ARG A 161 -17.85 -19.68 -0.60
C ARG A 161 -18.64 -20.94 -0.89
N ALA A 162 -19.05 -21.64 0.16
CA ALA A 162 -20.27 -22.39 0.13
C ALA A 162 -21.26 -21.34 -0.35
N PHE A 163 -21.51 -21.33 -1.66
CA PHE A 163 -22.83 -21.03 -2.15
C PHE A 163 -23.67 -22.03 -1.38
N SER A 164 -24.09 -21.66 -0.17
CA SER A 164 -25.25 -22.26 0.43
C SER A 164 -26.33 -21.88 -0.54
N SER A 165 -26.50 -22.74 -1.55
CA SER A 165 -27.80 -23.09 -2.05
C SER A 165 -28.63 -23.19 -0.78
N ARG A 166 -29.39 -22.13 -0.51
CA ARG A 166 -30.55 -22.23 0.34
C ARG A 166 -31.38 -23.31 -0.35
N ARG A 167 -31.12 -24.57 -0.02
CA ARG A 167 -32.13 -25.61 -0.16
C ARG A 167 -33.26 -25.07 0.70
N ARG A 168 -34.25 -24.45 0.05
CA ARG A 168 -35.57 -24.34 0.67
C ARG A 168 -35.90 -25.79 1.03
N LEU A 169 -35.92 -26.11 2.32
CA LEU A 169 -36.72 -27.24 2.75
C LEU A 169 -38.14 -26.88 2.32
N VAL A 170 -38.62 -27.53 1.27
CA VAL A 170 -40.07 -27.58 1.00
C VAL A 170 -40.60 -28.58 2.02
N PRO A 171 -41.45 -28.20 2.97
CA PRO A 171 -42.05 -29.18 3.85
C PRO A 171 -43.00 -30.03 3.01
N LEU A 172 -42.72 -31.33 2.91
CA LEU A 172 -43.67 -32.35 2.47
C LEU A 172 -44.71 -32.49 3.60
N VAL A 173 -45.72 -31.61 3.63
CA VAL A 173 -46.93 -31.87 4.40
C VAL A 173 -47.88 -32.62 3.49
N GLY A 174 -48.16 -33.86 3.89
CA GLY A 174 -48.76 -34.91 3.09
C GLY A 174 -50.14 -34.59 2.54
N ALA A 175 -50.33 -34.96 1.29
CA ALA A 175 -51.62 -35.33 0.76
C ALA A 175 -52.07 -36.62 1.48
N VAL A 176 -52.92 -36.48 2.49
CA VAL A 176 -53.69 -37.61 3.02
C VAL A 176 -54.90 -37.75 2.11
N GLY A 177 -54.95 -38.88 1.39
CA GLY A 177 -56.02 -39.22 0.48
C GLY A 177 -57.35 -39.37 1.21
N VAL A 178 -58.38 -38.75 0.65
CA VAL A 178 -59.78 -39.09 0.91
C VAL A 178 -60.19 -40.07 -0.18
N PHE A 179 -60.22 -41.36 0.15
CA PHE A 179 -60.99 -42.36 -0.58
C PHE A 179 -62.14 -42.78 0.34
N ARG A 180 -63.36 -42.38 -0.04
CA ARG A 180 -64.63 -42.93 0.44
C ARG A 180 -65.48 -43.24 -0.77
#